data_AF-A0AAV6Z9Y1-F1
#
_entry.id   AF-A0AAV6Z9Y1-F1
#
_cell.length_a   1.000
_cell.length_b   1.000
_cell.length_c   1.000
_cell.angle_alpha   90.00
_cell.angle_beta   90.00
_cell.angle_gamma   90.00
#
_symmetry.space_group_name_H-M   'P 1'
#
loop_
_entity.id
_entity.type
_entity.pdbx_description
1 polymer ?
#
loop_
_entity_poly.entity_id
_entity_poly.type
_entity_poly.pdbx_seq_one_letter_code
_entity_poly.pdbx_strand_id
1 'polypeptide(L)'
;MANLPLLVCVLAVLIHQGHCLNCTSCANNTGFTCTGPQQTCVTEYACISVMNYYPERKATNAFRGCGPSQYCDSSYTLFNGIEKADSWIRCCREDNCTPPANYLIENGLLCPASNIAGNYSQCKGDQNKCFNIPGSNTNTYGCGNDKFCLLFFGNMSDNCKDTIATTTSPPPTTTTRPASTTLTTEVVCAAAHAMYSPFLLFLLGLFAVNVSVK
;
A
#
# COMPACT_ATOMS: atom_id res chain seq x y z
N MET A 1 -34.52 -18.40 -41.13
CA MET A 1 -34.85 -18.29 -39.69
C MET A 1 -33.64 -18.81 -38.93
N ALA A 2 -32.75 -17.91 -38.50
CA ALA A 2 -31.48 -18.28 -37.88
C ALA A 2 -31.70 -18.62 -36.39
N ASN A 3 -31.07 -19.71 -35.93
CA ASN A 3 -31.16 -20.24 -34.57
C ASN A 3 -30.53 -19.27 -33.55
N LEU A 4 -31.34 -18.32 -33.07
CA LEU A 4 -31.04 -17.39 -31.98
C LEU A 4 -30.48 -18.06 -30.69
N PRO A 5 -30.94 -19.26 -30.24
CA PRO A 5 -30.44 -19.83 -28.99
C PRO A 5 -28.97 -20.30 -29.06
N LEU A 6 -28.48 -20.62 -30.25
CA LEU A 6 -27.11 -21.12 -30.43
C LEU A 6 -26.07 -19.98 -30.35
N LEU A 7 -26.46 -18.77 -30.74
CA LEU A 7 -25.61 -17.57 -30.65
C LEU A 7 -25.42 -17.12 -29.19
N VAL A 8 -26.47 -17.24 -28.36
CA VAL A 8 -26.42 -16.87 -26.93
C VAL A 8 -25.50 -17.80 -26.14
N CYS A 9 -25.47 -19.10 -26.45
CA CYS A 9 -24.57 -20.06 -25.80
C CYS A 9 -23.08 -19.80 -26.10
N VAL A 10 -22.74 -19.38 -27.33
CA VAL A 10 -21.34 -19.09 -27.69
C VAL A 10 -20.84 -17.81 -26.99
N LEU A 11 -21.68 -16.77 -26.91
CA LEU A 11 -21.33 -15.54 -26.21
C LEU A 11 -21.13 -15.75 -24.70
N ALA A 12 -21.89 -16.65 -24.07
CA ALA A 12 -21.73 -16.96 -22.64
C ALA A 12 -20.36 -17.58 -22.30
N VAL A 13 -19.74 -18.32 -23.22
CA VAL A 13 -18.42 -18.95 -23.02
C VAL A 13 -17.27 -17.94 -23.18
N LEU A 14 -17.46 -16.88 -23.97
CA LEU A 14 -16.44 -15.84 -24.18
C LEU A 14 -16.34 -14.82 -23.03
N ILE A 15 -17.35 -14.72 -22.17
CA ILE A 15 -17.37 -13.74 -21.07
C ILE A 15 -16.51 -14.19 -19.86
N HIS A 16 -16.03 -15.44 -19.84
CA HIS A 16 -15.28 -16.01 -18.71
C HIS A 16 -13.77 -16.14 -18.92
N GLN A 17 -13.21 -15.62 -20.01
CA GLN A 17 -11.76 -15.46 -20.10
C GLN A 17 -11.34 -14.25 -19.26
N GLY A 18 -11.26 -14.46 -17.95
CA GLY A 18 -10.67 -13.51 -17.03
C GLY A 18 -9.27 -13.14 -17.52
N HIS A 19 -9.04 -11.85 -17.78
CA HIS A 19 -7.75 -11.37 -18.23
C HIS A 19 -6.74 -11.56 -17.10
N CYS A 20 -5.75 -12.44 -17.30
CA CYS A 20 -4.61 -12.51 -16.40
C CYS A 20 -3.80 -11.23 -16.54
N LEU A 21 -3.58 -10.52 -15.44
CA LEU A 21 -2.85 -9.25 -15.45
C LEU A 21 -1.35 -9.51 -15.56
N ASN A 22 -0.64 -8.81 -16.44
CA ASN A 22 0.83 -8.86 -16.52
C ASN A 22 1.47 -7.62 -15.88
N CYS A 23 2.41 -7.83 -14.97
CA CYS A 23 3.06 -6.77 -14.20
C CYS A 23 4.58 -6.88 -14.23
N THR A 24 5.27 -5.75 -14.16
CA THR A 24 6.73 -5.72 -14.03
C THR A 24 7.14 -6.16 -12.63
N SER A 25 8.07 -7.11 -12.54
CA SER A 25 8.64 -7.59 -11.28
C SER A 25 10.07 -7.08 -11.11
N CYS A 26 10.33 -6.26 -10.08
CA CYS A 26 11.68 -5.75 -9.81
C CYS A 26 11.84 -5.23 -8.38
N ALA A 27 13.09 -5.11 -7.95
CA ALA A 27 13.47 -4.45 -6.70
C ALA A 27 14.67 -3.53 -6.95
N ASN A 28 14.66 -2.34 -6.36
CA ASN A 28 15.78 -1.41 -6.32
C ASN A 28 15.92 -0.88 -4.89
N ASN A 29 17.14 -0.91 -4.34
CA ASN A 29 17.45 -0.47 -2.98
C ASN A 29 18.06 0.94 -2.92
N THR A 30 18.17 1.63 -4.06
CA THR A 30 18.80 2.95 -4.15
C THR A 30 17.96 3.98 -4.94
N GLY A 31 16.67 3.70 -5.18
CA GLY A 31 15.81 4.62 -5.93
C GLY A 31 14.35 4.21 -6.01
N PHE A 32 13.53 5.11 -6.55
CA PHE A 32 12.07 4.94 -6.72
C PHE A 32 11.66 4.17 -7.99
N THR A 33 12.61 3.97 -8.90
CA THR A 33 12.36 3.30 -10.18
C THR A 33 13.12 1.98 -10.23
N CYS A 34 12.49 0.98 -10.81
CA CYS A 34 13.13 -0.28 -11.14
C CYS A 34 12.54 -0.82 -12.44
N THR A 35 13.32 -1.59 -13.17
CA THR A 35 12.91 -2.32 -14.37
C THR A 35 13.23 -3.80 -14.16
N GLY A 36 12.45 -4.67 -14.76
CA GLY A 36 12.61 -6.12 -14.60
C GLY A 36 11.68 -6.91 -15.52
N PRO A 37 11.68 -8.25 -15.40
CA PRO A 37 10.84 -9.12 -16.21
C PRO A 37 9.35 -8.89 -15.94
N GLN A 38 8.52 -9.26 -16.93
CA GLN A 38 7.08 -9.34 -16.73
C GLN A 38 6.72 -10.65 -16.02
N GLN A 39 5.72 -10.59 -15.15
CA GLN A 39 5.13 -11.75 -14.50
C GLN A 39 3.60 -11.67 -14.58
N THR A 40 2.97 -12.81 -14.80
CA THR A 40 1.52 -12.94 -14.83
C THR A 40 0.99 -13.10 -13.41
N CYS A 41 0.02 -12.27 -13.04
CA CYS A 41 -0.62 -12.32 -11.73
C CYS A 41 -1.75 -13.35 -11.70
N VAL A 42 -1.97 -13.90 -10.50
CA VAL A 42 -3.18 -14.68 -10.20
C VAL A 42 -4.41 -13.76 -10.14
N THR A 43 -5.60 -14.34 -10.10
CA THR A 43 -6.84 -13.58 -9.93
C THR A 43 -6.82 -12.75 -8.64
N GLU A 44 -7.52 -11.61 -8.63
CA GLU A 44 -7.63 -10.66 -7.51
C GLU A 44 -6.35 -9.88 -7.14
N TYR A 45 -5.25 -10.13 -7.84
CA TYR A 45 -4.01 -9.38 -7.69
C TYR A 45 -4.00 -8.15 -8.60
N ALA A 46 -3.18 -7.17 -8.22
CA ALA A 46 -2.91 -5.97 -9.00
C ALA A 46 -1.40 -5.81 -9.23
N CYS A 47 -1.03 -4.99 -10.20
CA CYS A 47 0.34 -4.50 -10.30
C CYS A 47 0.57 -3.55 -9.14
N ILE A 48 1.42 -3.94 -8.22
CA ILE A 48 1.73 -3.20 -6.99
C ILE A 48 3.10 -2.53 -7.13
N SER A 49 3.24 -1.36 -6.52
CA SER A 49 4.52 -0.73 -6.25
C SER A 49 4.58 -0.36 -4.78
N VAL A 50 5.58 -0.89 -4.08
CA VAL A 50 5.92 -0.54 -2.70
C VAL A 50 7.13 0.36 -2.75
N MET A 51 7.04 1.53 -2.13
CA MET A 51 8.13 2.47 -2.03
C MET A 51 8.37 2.78 -0.56
N ASN A 52 9.63 2.73 -0.13
CA ASN A 52 10.06 3.11 1.21
C ASN A 52 11.11 4.20 1.09
N TYR A 53 10.99 5.23 1.93
CA TYR A 53 11.94 6.32 2.03
C TYR A 53 12.40 6.48 3.48
N TYR A 54 13.71 6.48 3.67
CA TYR A 54 14.37 6.64 4.96
C TYR A 54 15.15 7.96 4.93
N PRO A 55 14.58 9.06 5.44
CA PRO A 55 15.18 10.38 5.31
C PRO A 55 16.55 10.48 6.00
N GLU A 56 16.72 9.86 7.17
CA GLU A 56 17.97 9.90 7.94
C GLU A 56 19.12 9.22 7.17
N ARG A 57 18.80 8.16 6.43
CA ARG A 57 19.78 7.42 5.61
C ARG A 57 19.87 7.95 4.18
N LYS A 58 19.01 8.89 3.78
CA LYS A 58 18.77 9.29 2.38
C LYS A 58 18.59 8.09 1.45
N ALA A 59 17.99 7.02 1.97
CA ALA A 59 17.87 5.74 1.29
C ALA A 59 16.44 5.54 0.77
N THR A 60 16.33 4.84 -0.35
CA THR A 60 15.05 4.60 -1.02
C THR A 60 14.98 3.18 -1.56
N ASN A 61 13.91 2.47 -1.21
CA ASN A 61 13.69 1.12 -1.72
C ASN A 61 12.39 1.10 -2.51
N ALA A 62 12.42 0.61 -3.74
CA ALA A 62 11.25 0.36 -4.56
C ALA A 62 11.15 -1.12 -4.88
N PHE A 63 9.96 -1.69 -4.70
CA PHE A 63 9.58 -3.01 -5.15
C PHE A 63 8.38 -2.88 -6.08
N ARG A 64 8.36 -3.65 -7.17
CA ARG A 64 7.23 -3.78 -8.09
C ARG A 64 6.94 -5.23 -8.34
N GLY A 65 5.66 -5.57 -8.49
CA GLY A 65 5.26 -6.93 -8.83
C GLY A 65 3.76 -7.15 -8.82
N CYS A 66 3.35 -8.41 -8.69
CA CYS A 66 1.98 -8.82 -8.43
C CYS A 66 1.77 -8.86 -6.92
N GLY A 67 0.66 -8.32 -6.45
CA GLY A 67 0.30 -8.41 -5.04
C GLY A 67 -1.20 -8.27 -4.81
N PRO A 68 -1.67 -8.64 -3.61
CA PRO A 68 -3.09 -8.62 -3.30
C PRO A 68 -3.65 -7.20 -3.40
N SER A 69 -4.72 -7.03 -4.17
CA SER A 69 -5.31 -5.70 -4.41
C SER A 69 -5.86 -5.03 -3.15
N GLN A 70 -6.05 -5.80 -2.06
CA GLN A 70 -6.44 -5.26 -0.76
C GLN A 70 -5.39 -4.35 -0.12
N TYR A 71 -4.11 -4.43 -0.51
CA TYR A 71 -3.05 -3.55 0.04
C TYR A 71 -2.90 -2.23 -0.73
N CYS A 72 -3.66 -2.06 -1.81
CA CYS A 72 -3.58 -0.88 -2.66
C CYS A 72 -3.98 0.39 -1.94
N ASP A 73 -3.34 1.50 -2.33
CA ASP A 73 -3.56 2.83 -1.76
C ASP A 73 -3.37 2.86 -0.24
N SER A 74 -2.45 2.05 0.28
CA SER A 74 -2.05 2.10 1.69
C SER A 74 -0.81 2.98 1.83
N SER A 75 -0.78 3.84 2.83
CA SER A 75 0.38 4.67 3.15
C SER A 75 0.55 4.80 4.65
N TYR A 76 1.81 4.83 5.09
CA TYR A 76 2.15 5.05 6.47
C TYR A 76 3.55 5.65 6.63
N THR A 77 3.75 6.28 7.77
CA THR A 77 5.02 6.80 8.24
C THR A 77 5.21 6.27 9.64
N LEU A 78 6.31 5.57 9.89
CA LEU A 78 6.65 5.04 11.21
C LEU A 78 7.80 5.83 11.84
N PHE A 79 7.74 5.97 13.16
CA PHE A 79 8.76 6.54 14.03
C PHE A 79 9.01 5.60 15.19
N ASN A 80 10.24 5.11 15.30
CA ASN A 80 10.69 4.28 16.44
C ASN A 80 11.57 5.06 17.44
N GLY A 81 11.52 6.40 17.37
CA GLY A 81 12.33 7.31 18.21
C GLY A 81 13.75 7.59 17.69
N ILE A 82 14.25 6.78 16.73
CA ILE A 82 15.58 6.95 16.14
C ILE A 82 15.47 7.22 14.65
N GLU A 83 14.63 6.46 13.95
CA GLU A 83 14.49 6.51 12.50
C GLU A 83 13.04 6.73 12.09
N LYS A 84 12.88 7.50 11.01
CA LYS A 84 11.64 7.64 10.27
C LYS A 84 11.68 6.71 9.07
N ALA A 85 10.56 6.07 8.77
CA ALA A 85 10.38 5.45 7.47
C ALA A 85 9.01 5.80 6.90
N ASP A 86 9.01 6.40 5.72
CA ASP A 86 7.82 6.67 4.94
C ASP A 86 7.60 5.51 3.96
N SER A 87 6.42 4.91 3.96
CA SER A 87 6.11 3.76 3.11
C SER A 87 4.76 3.94 2.42
N TRP A 88 4.71 3.58 1.14
CA TRP A 88 3.51 3.69 0.33
C TRP A 88 3.36 2.52 -0.62
N ILE A 89 2.12 2.09 -0.78
CA ILE A 89 1.73 1.01 -1.68
C ILE A 89 0.71 1.57 -2.67
N ARG A 90 1.10 1.61 -3.94
CA ARG A 90 0.23 2.01 -5.06
C ARG A 90 -0.02 0.85 -5.98
N CYS A 91 -1.15 0.91 -6.68
CA CYS A 91 -1.55 -0.14 -7.60
C CYS A 91 -2.11 0.39 -8.91
N CYS A 92 -2.13 -0.48 -9.90
CA CYS A 92 -2.90 -0.34 -11.12
C CYS A 92 -3.34 -1.72 -11.62
N ARG A 93 -4.37 -1.76 -12.49
CA ARG A 93 -5.06 -2.98 -12.92
C ARG A 93 -5.02 -3.20 -14.43
N GLU A 94 -4.10 -2.52 -15.11
CA GLU A 94 -3.90 -2.63 -16.55
C GLU A 94 -2.58 -3.36 -16.83
N ASP A 95 -2.51 -4.08 -17.94
CA ASP A 95 -1.29 -4.78 -18.32
C ASP A 95 -0.12 -3.81 -18.47
N ASN A 96 1.02 -4.17 -17.87
CA ASN A 96 2.26 -3.40 -17.87
C ASN A 96 2.13 -1.97 -17.32
N CYS A 97 1.10 -1.70 -16.53
CA CYS A 97 0.93 -0.39 -15.92
C CYS A 97 2.04 -0.13 -14.88
N THR A 98 2.44 1.13 -14.77
CA THR A 98 3.35 1.59 -13.71
C THR A 98 2.54 2.40 -12.71
N PRO A 99 2.38 1.93 -11.45
CA PRO A 99 1.71 2.71 -10.43
C PRO A 99 2.40 4.08 -10.27
N PRO A 100 1.63 5.16 -10.07
CA PRO A 100 2.19 6.51 -9.96
C PRO A 100 3.16 6.60 -8.77
N ALA A 101 4.24 7.36 -8.96
CA ALA A 101 5.11 7.73 -7.85
C ALA A 101 4.34 8.63 -6.87
N ASN A 102 4.54 8.40 -5.58
CA ASN A 102 3.83 9.16 -4.56
C ASN A 102 4.56 10.43 -4.16
N TYR A 103 3.75 11.40 -3.74
CA TYR A 103 4.22 12.69 -3.31
C TYR A 103 4.55 12.66 -1.82
N LEU A 104 5.82 12.95 -1.50
CA LEU A 104 6.34 13.20 -0.15
C LEU A 104 5.83 14.51 0.46
N ILE A 105 4.74 15.06 -0.04
CA ILE A 105 4.21 16.37 0.34
C ILE A 105 3.54 16.24 1.69
N GLU A 106 3.91 17.13 2.61
CA GLU A 106 3.29 17.23 3.92
C GLU A 106 1.84 17.69 3.81
N ASN A 107 0.95 17.08 4.60
CA ASN A 107 -0.48 17.37 4.56
C ASN A 107 -1.00 18.20 5.76
N GLY A 108 -0.10 18.61 6.64
CA GLY A 108 -0.40 19.46 7.81
C GLY A 108 -0.90 18.71 9.05
N LEU A 109 -1.19 17.41 8.96
CA LEU A 109 -1.48 16.60 10.14
C LEU A 109 -0.18 16.34 10.93
N LEU A 110 -0.24 16.57 12.24
CA LEU A 110 0.86 16.30 13.17
C LEU A 110 0.47 15.14 14.11
N CYS A 111 1.24 14.05 14.05
CA CYS A 111 1.07 12.90 14.93
C CYS A 111 2.21 12.82 15.95
N PRO A 112 1.99 12.27 17.16
CA PRO A 112 3.07 12.00 18.09
C PRO A 112 4.17 11.17 17.43
N ALA A 113 5.43 11.53 17.65
CA ALA A 113 6.60 10.76 17.21
C ALA A 113 7.21 9.92 18.35
N SER A 114 6.80 10.21 19.59
CA SER A 114 7.22 9.49 20.81
C SER A 114 6.18 9.70 21.91
N ASN A 115 6.39 9.08 23.07
CA ASN A 115 5.64 9.36 24.30
C ASN A 115 6.01 10.70 24.97
N ILE A 116 7.03 11.40 24.46
CA ILE A 116 7.46 12.70 25.00
C ILE A 116 6.54 13.80 24.48
N ALA A 117 5.92 14.54 25.39
CA ALA A 117 5.07 15.67 25.05
C ALA A 117 5.83 16.71 24.21
N GLY A 118 5.19 17.20 23.14
CA GLY A 118 5.80 18.18 22.23
C GLY A 118 6.58 17.56 21.06
N ASN A 119 6.82 16.24 21.06
CA ASN A 119 7.51 15.57 19.97
C ASN A 119 6.51 15.03 18.93
N TYR A 120 6.37 15.76 17.82
CA TYR A 120 5.44 15.46 16.74
C TYR A 120 6.16 15.28 15.41
N SER A 121 5.59 14.47 14.52
CA SER A 121 6.01 14.36 13.12
C SER A 121 4.89 14.76 12.18
N GLN A 122 5.29 15.37 11.07
CA GLN A 122 4.38 15.77 10.01
C GLN A 122 4.07 14.60 9.09
N CYS A 123 2.77 14.37 8.91
CA CYS A 123 2.22 13.38 8.01
C CYS A 123 2.25 13.87 6.56
N LYS A 124 2.15 12.92 5.64
CA LYS A 124 2.35 13.15 4.21
C LYS A 124 1.21 12.57 3.38
N GLY A 125 0.96 13.17 2.23
CA GLY A 125 0.01 12.67 1.24
C GLY A 125 -1.38 12.42 1.82
N ASP A 126 -1.86 11.19 1.68
CA ASP A 126 -3.20 10.74 2.10
C ASP A 126 -3.26 10.20 3.54
N GLN A 127 -2.19 10.36 4.34
CA GLN A 127 -2.15 9.93 5.74
C GLN A 127 -3.03 10.84 6.62
N ASN A 128 -4.17 10.32 7.07
CA ASN A 128 -5.18 11.09 7.80
C ASN A 128 -5.40 10.62 9.24
N LYS A 129 -4.65 9.62 9.71
CA LYS A 129 -4.74 9.06 11.08
C LYS A 129 -3.37 9.04 11.73
N CYS A 130 -3.37 9.12 13.06
CA CYS A 130 -2.20 8.84 13.88
C CYS A 130 -2.34 7.47 14.52
N PHE A 131 -1.21 6.75 14.66
CA PHE A 131 -1.21 5.46 15.33
C PHE A 131 -0.12 5.32 16.38
N ASN A 132 -0.34 4.38 17.30
CA ASN A 132 0.62 3.92 18.29
C ASN A 132 0.57 2.39 18.36
N ILE A 133 1.71 1.74 18.12
CA ILE A 133 1.91 0.31 18.26
C ILE A 133 2.71 0.10 19.56
N PRO A 134 2.09 -0.43 20.62
CA PRO A 134 2.83 -0.77 21.84
C PRO A 134 3.83 -1.90 21.56
N GLY A 135 5.09 -1.67 21.88
CA GLY A 135 6.15 -2.68 21.82
C GLY A 135 6.61 -3.09 23.22
N SER A 136 7.44 -4.14 23.31
CA SER A 136 7.92 -4.65 24.60
C SER A 136 8.82 -3.65 25.36
N ASN A 137 9.57 -2.83 24.63
CA ASN A 137 10.53 -1.86 25.19
C ASN A 137 10.28 -0.43 24.73
N THR A 138 9.72 -0.25 23.52
CA THR A 138 9.45 1.05 22.92
C THR A 138 8.14 0.99 22.14
N ASN A 139 7.36 2.07 22.23
CA ASN A 139 6.18 2.26 21.39
C ASN A 139 6.62 2.80 20.03
N THR A 140 6.02 2.29 18.95
CA THR A 140 6.19 2.85 17.61
C THR A 140 5.02 3.77 17.32
N TYR A 141 5.31 5.01 16.94
CA TYR A 141 4.27 5.98 16.60
C TYR A 141 4.30 6.27 15.11
N GLY A 142 3.25 6.89 14.58
CA GLY A 142 3.25 7.23 13.18
C GLY A 142 1.98 7.85 12.64
N CYS A 143 2.02 8.07 11.34
CA CYS A 143 0.90 8.52 10.53
C CYS A 143 0.48 7.37 9.61
N GLY A 144 -0.81 7.14 9.44
CA GLY A 144 -1.34 6.16 8.50
C GLY A 144 -2.57 6.71 7.81
N ASN A 145 -2.93 6.14 6.66
CA ASN A 145 -4.26 6.37 6.11
C ASN A 145 -5.27 5.33 6.64
N ASP A 146 -6.56 5.56 6.39
CA ASP A 146 -7.64 4.63 6.79
C ASP A 146 -7.37 3.20 6.34
N LYS A 147 -6.81 3.05 5.13
CA LYS A 147 -6.52 1.75 4.54
C LYS A 147 -5.43 1.02 5.31
N PHE A 148 -4.33 1.69 5.64
CA PHE A 148 -3.28 1.16 6.50
C PHE A 148 -3.84 0.74 7.87
N CYS A 149 -4.62 1.62 8.50
CA CYS A 149 -5.21 1.35 9.80
C CYS A 149 -6.10 0.10 9.79
N LEU A 150 -6.98 -0.03 8.80
CA LEU A 150 -7.83 -1.19 8.65
C LEU A 150 -7.03 -2.48 8.40
N LEU A 151 -5.98 -2.43 7.58
CA LEU A 151 -5.17 -3.60 7.24
C LEU A 151 -4.29 -4.07 8.41
N PHE A 152 -3.75 -3.14 9.19
CA PHE A 152 -2.76 -3.44 10.23
C PHE A 152 -3.41 -3.67 11.61
N PHE A 153 -4.43 -2.89 11.95
CA PHE A 153 -5.11 -2.97 13.24
C PHE A 153 -6.49 -3.63 13.17
N GLY A 154 -7.00 -3.90 11.97
CA GLY A 154 -8.36 -4.40 11.79
C GLY A 154 -9.38 -3.41 12.36
N ASN A 155 -10.27 -3.92 13.20
CA ASN A 155 -11.29 -3.11 13.89
C ASN A 155 -10.81 -2.50 15.21
N MET A 156 -9.52 -2.59 15.55
CA MET A 156 -8.97 -1.98 16.76
C MET A 156 -8.78 -0.47 16.57
N SER A 157 -9.89 0.27 16.59
CA SER A 157 -9.91 1.73 16.37
C SER A 157 -9.07 2.51 17.39
N ASP A 158 -8.83 1.94 18.57
CA ASP A 158 -8.10 2.64 19.62
C ASP A 158 -6.62 2.89 19.29
N ASN A 159 -6.05 2.11 18.37
CA ASN A 159 -4.67 2.28 17.94
C ASN A 159 -4.51 3.21 16.73
N CYS A 160 -5.61 3.61 16.08
CA CYS A 160 -5.62 4.56 14.95
C CYS A 160 -6.65 5.66 15.19
N LYS A 161 -6.19 6.86 15.53
CA LYS A 161 -7.04 7.99 15.91
C LYS A 161 -6.84 9.18 14.99
N ASP A 162 -7.90 9.96 14.79
CA ASP A 162 -7.83 11.32 14.27
C ASP A 162 -7.16 12.24 15.31
N THR A 163 -5.84 12.10 15.52
CA THR A 163 -5.18 12.96 16.52
C THR A 163 -4.75 14.23 15.82
N ILE A 164 -5.51 15.30 16.01
CA ILE A 164 -5.15 16.64 15.55
C ILE A 164 -4.47 17.35 16.73
N ALA A 165 -3.14 17.39 16.76
CA ALA A 165 -2.46 18.47 17.45
C ALA A 165 -2.59 19.71 16.56
N THR A 166 -3.68 20.47 16.72
CA THR A 166 -3.94 21.66 15.91
C THR A 166 -3.02 22.78 16.35
N THR A 167 -1.86 22.93 15.71
CA THR A 167 -1.26 24.25 15.58
C THR A 167 -2.14 25.01 14.60
N THR A 168 -2.91 25.97 15.13
CA THR A 168 -3.77 26.91 14.39
C THR A 168 -3.12 27.37 13.09
N SER A 169 -3.54 26.75 11.98
CA SER A 169 -3.18 27.05 10.60
C SER A 169 -4.44 26.80 9.77
N PRO A 170 -4.76 27.65 8.77
CA PRO A 170 -6.05 27.62 8.09
C PRO A 170 -6.25 26.33 7.27
N PRO A 171 -7.50 25.88 7.09
CA PRO A 171 -7.82 24.56 6.56
C PRO A 171 -7.42 24.39 5.08
N PRO A 172 -6.93 23.21 4.67
CA PRO A 172 -6.70 22.91 3.27
C PRO A 172 -8.04 22.63 2.55
N THR A 173 -8.12 23.10 1.32
CA THR A 173 -9.26 22.99 0.42
C THR A 173 -9.56 21.52 0.10
N THR A 174 -10.82 21.12 0.33
CA THR A 174 -11.30 19.74 0.13
C THR A 174 -11.33 19.39 -1.36
N THR A 175 -10.56 18.38 -1.78
CA THR A 175 -10.66 17.79 -3.12
C THR A 175 -11.48 16.50 -3.03
N THR A 176 -12.65 16.50 -3.63
CA THR A 176 -13.60 15.38 -3.67
C THR A 176 -13.08 14.26 -4.57
N ARG A 177 -12.83 13.06 -4.03
CA ARG A 177 -12.49 11.85 -4.79
C ARG A 177 -13.77 11.05 -5.13
N PRO A 178 -13.92 10.52 -6.35
CA PRO A 178 -15.06 9.68 -6.69
C PRO A 178 -14.95 8.29 -6.05
N ALA A 179 -16.09 7.81 -5.53
CA ALA A 179 -16.24 6.44 -5.04
C ALA A 179 -16.28 5.47 -6.23
N SER A 180 -15.47 4.42 -6.18
CA SER A 180 -15.53 3.31 -7.13
C SER A 180 -16.00 2.07 -6.38
N THR A 181 -17.14 1.54 -6.81
CA THR A 181 -17.73 0.30 -6.29
C THR A 181 -17.59 -0.74 -7.40
N THR A 182 -17.01 -1.90 -7.12
CA THR A 182 -16.88 -2.98 -8.10
C THR A 182 -17.37 -4.28 -7.49
N LEU A 183 -18.28 -4.94 -8.21
CA LEU A 183 -18.84 -6.26 -7.92
C LEU A 183 -17.84 -7.33 -8.42
N THR A 184 -17.49 -8.32 -7.58
CA THR A 184 -16.56 -9.40 -7.96
C THR A 184 -17.31 -10.68 -8.32
N THR A 185 -17.00 -11.21 -9.50
CA THR A 185 -17.32 -12.57 -9.94
C THR A 185 -16.03 -13.40 -9.81
N GLU A 186 -16.07 -14.53 -9.09
CA GLU A 186 -14.90 -15.39 -8.89
C GLU A 186 -14.55 -16.14 -10.19
N VAL A 187 -13.27 -16.10 -10.58
CA VAL A 187 -12.71 -16.84 -11.73
C VAL A 187 -11.38 -17.47 -11.30
N VAL A 188 -11.14 -18.71 -11.73
CA VAL A 188 -9.95 -19.49 -11.37
C VAL A 188 -8.92 -19.38 -12.49
N CYS A 189 -7.83 -18.65 -12.26
CA CYS A 189 -6.62 -18.73 -13.09
C CYS A 189 -5.80 -19.95 -12.67
N ALA A 190 -5.42 -20.80 -13.63
CA ALA A 190 -4.49 -21.90 -13.38
C ALA A 190 -3.09 -21.33 -13.09
N ALA A 191 -2.75 -21.17 -11.82
CA ALA A 191 -1.41 -20.76 -11.39
C ALA A 191 -0.48 -21.98 -11.41
N ALA A 192 0.67 -21.86 -12.10
CA ALA A 192 1.80 -22.74 -11.88
C ALA A 192 2.32 -22.50 -10.45
N HIS A 193 2.01 -23.41 -9.54
CA HIS A 193 2.50 -23.40 -8.16
C HIS A 193 4.03 -23.50 -8.13
N ALA A 194 4.70 -22.41 -7.75
CA ALA A 194 5.81 -22.41 -6.80
C ALA A 194 6.42 -21.01 -6.78
N MET A 195 6.06 -20.20 -5.76
CA MET A 195 6.99 -19.28 -5.10
C MET A 195 6.29 -18.72 -3.87
N TYR A 196 6.83 -19.04 -2.70
CA TYR A 196 6.58 -18.33 -1.45
C TYR A 196 6.49 -16.84 -1.73
N SER A 197 5.37 -16.19 -1.42
CA SER A 197 5.17 -14.76 -1.69
C SER A 197 6.25 -13.95 -0.97
N PRO A 198 7.27 -13.42 -1.68
CA PRO A 198 8.29 -12.58 -1.06
C PRO A 198 7.67 -11.28 -0.52
N PHE A 199 6.42 -11.00 -0.89
CA PHE A 199 5.68 -9.82 -0.48
C PHE A 199 5.39 -9.78 1.03
N LEU A 200 4.97 -10.91 1.61
CA LEU A 200 4.68 -10.98 3.05
C LEU A 200 5.99 -10.92 3.86
N LEU A 201 7.04 -11.58 3.38
CA LEU A 201 8.37 -11.53 3.98
C LEU A 201 9.04 -10.17 3.81
N PHE A 202 8.72 -9.40 2.76
CA PHE A 202 9.22 -8.03 2.59
C PHE A 202 8.49 -7.06 3.52
N LEU A 203 7.16 -7.19 3.65
CA LEU A 203 6.38 -6.45 4.65
C LEU A 203 6.86 -6.77 6.07
N LEU A 204 7.07 -8.04 6.42
CA LEU A 204 7.62 -8.46 7.71
C LEU A 204 9.11 -8.11 7.86
N GLY A 205 9.87 -8.14 6.76
CA GLY A 205 11.29 -7.80 6.70
C GLY A 205 11.56 -6.32 6.94
N LEU A 206 10.66 -5.44 6.51
CA LEU A 206 10.69 -4.01 6.89
C LEU A 206 10.60 -3.81 8.41
N PHE A 207 9.89 -4.69 9.12
CA PHE A 207 9.88 -4.70 10.59
C PHE A 207 11.12 -5.39 11.18
N ALA A 208 11.59 -6.50 10.59
CA ALA A 208 12.71 -7.27 11.12
C ALA A 208 14.08 -6.59 10.95
N VAL A 209 14.32 -5.86 9.84
CA VAL A 209 15.56 -5.10 9.61
C VAL A 209 15.73 -3.97 10.65
N ASN A 210 14.64 -3.52 11.28
CA ASN A 210 14.68 -2.55 12.38
C ASN A 210 14.95 -3.14 13.77
N VAL A 211 14.90 -4.47 13.94
CA VAL A 211 15.12 -5.13 15.25
C VAL A 211 16.57 -5.62 15.41
N SER A 212 17.33 -5.72 14.32
CA SER A 212 18.68 -6.30 14.32
C SER A 212 19.75 -5.29 13.90
N VAL A 213 19.82 -4.13 14.56
CA VAL A 213 21.06 -3.34 14.63
C VAL A 213 21.31 -3.01 16.09
N LYS A 214 22.16 -3.82 16.72
CA LYS A 214 22.80 -3.56 18.01
C LYS A 214 24.28 -3.85 17.85
#